data_AF-A0A1H4DHP5-F1
#
_entry.id   AF-A0A1H4DHP5-F1
#
_cell.length_a   1.000
_cell.length_b   1.000
_cell.length_c   1.000
_cell.angle_alpha   90.00
_cell.angle_beta   90.00
_cell.angle_gamma   90.00
#
_symmetry.space_group_name_H-M   'P 1'
#
loop_
_entity.id
_entity.type
_entity.pdbx_description
1 polymer ?
#
loop_
_entity_poly.entity_id
_entity_poly.type
_entity_poly.pdbx_seq_one_letter_code
_entity_poly.pdbx_strand_id
1 'polypeptide(L)'
;MDMKKIFLILGLIILSAKTFAQDTEYPKNEIKVNIANTIIMASAEVGYEGFIGTNQSIEVVALINDRINFHSESGSRKFNTNSVKLGYNYYFDTYNAGAGLYANPFVKYRFGDFEQDVVLDGLPNPVTEKTDMDTFMVGIGAGYKWNFNDTFVLAPFASVARNFSDEVGDRFSNVEFHAGFYVGYRF
;
A
#
# COMPACT_ATOMS: atom_id res chain seq x y z
N MET A 1 14.79 12.21 5.15
CA MET A 1 15.40 12.32 3.80
C MET A 1 14.83 13.55 3.14
N ASP A 2 15.66 14.49 2.67
CA ASP A 2 15.15 15.76 2.12
C ASP A 2 14.26 15.52 0.89
N MET A 3 13.20 16.34 0.74
CA MET A 3 12.20 16.19 -0.32
C MET A 3 12.81 16.11 -1.74
N LYS A 4 13.93 16.81 -1.97
CA LYS A 4 14.71 16.76 -3.22
C LYS A 4 15.36 15.39 -3.46
N LYS A 5 15.81 14.72 -2.40
CA LYS A 5 16.41 13.37 -2.46
C LYS A 5 15.33 12.31 -2.72
N ILE A 6 14.13 12.50 -2.19
CA ILE A 6 12.96 11.65 -2.49
C ILE A 6 12.61 11.74 -3.99
N PHE A 7 12.48 12.94 -4.55
CA PHE A 7 12.21 13.11 -5.98
C PHE A 7 13.33 12.56 -6.88
N LEU A 8 14.60 12.71 -6.47
CA LEU A 8 15.74 12.15 -7.19
C LEU A 8 15.70 10.61 -7.22
N ILE A 9 15.41 9.98 -6.09
CA ILE A 9 15.31 8.51 -5.98
C ILE A 9 14.12 8.00 -6.80
N LEU A 10 12.96 8.64 -6.70
CA LEU A 10 11.79 8.34 -7.55
C LEU A 10 12.12 8.46 -9.03
N GLY A 11 12.83 9.52 -9.44
CA GLY A 11 13.29 9.70 -10.82
C GLY A 11 14.25 8.60 -11.28
N LEU A 12 15.20 8.19 -10.44
CA LEU A 12 16.16 7.13 -10.75
C LEU A 12 15.48 5.75 -10.88
N ILE A 13 14.49 5.44 -10.06
CA ILE A 13 13.67 4.22 -10.17
C ILE A 13 12.93 4.20 -11.52
N ILE A 14 12.32 5.32 -11.92
CA ILE A 14 11.61 5.46 -13.21
C ILE A 14 12.57 5.33 -14.41
N LEU A 15 13.80 5.84 -14.29
CA LEU A 15 14.82 5.72 -15.34
C LEU A 15 15.33 4.27 -15.49
N SER A 16 15.48 3.53 -14.39
CA SER A 16 15.91 2.13 -14.41
C SER A 16 14.86 1.16 -14.98
N ALA A 17 13.59 1.56 -15.03
CA ALA A 17 12.51 0.78 -15.64
C ALA A 17 12.63 0.62 -17.16
N LYS A 18 13.40 1.49 -17.84
CA LYS A 18 13.54 1.48 -19.32
C LYS A 18 14.56 0.47 -19.85
N THR A 19 15.36 -0.18 -19.01
CA THR A 19 16.47 -1.06 -19.46
C THR A 19 16.11 -2.56 -19.54
N PHE A 20 14.85 -2.94 -19.36
CA PHE A 20 14.39 -4.34 -19.42
C PHE A 20 13.45 -4.64 -20.59
N ALA A 21 13.66 -4.00 -21.75
CA ALA A 21 13.02 -4.42 -23.00
C ALA A 21 13.61 -5.76 -23.47
N GLN A 22 13.19 -6.86 -22.82
CA GLN A 22 13.39 -8.21 -23.32
C GLN A 22 12.16 -8.60 -24.14
N ASP A 23 12.36 -9.25 -25.29
CA ASP A 23 11.31 -9.89 -26.09
C ASP A 23 10.54 -10.89 -25.21
N THR A 24 9.41 -10.45 -24.68
CA THR A 24 8.51 -11.29 -23.89
C THR A 24 7.12 -11.22 -24.50
N GLU A 25 6.39 -12.34 -24.46
CA GLU A 25 5.03 -12.46 -25.01
C GLU A 25 4.07 -11.42 -24.42
N TYR A 26 4.35 -10.93 -23.21
CA TYR A 26 3.66 -9.85 -22.54
C TYR A 26 4.64 -9.03 -21.66
N PRO A 27 4.32 -7.78 -21.31
CA PRO A 27 5.12 -6.94 -20.42
C PRO A 27 5.24 -7.53 -19.02
N LYS A 28 6.46 -7.53 -18.47
CA LYS A 28 6.76 -8.18 -17.19
C LYS A 28 6.71 -7.26 -15.98
N ASN A 29 6.53 -5.97 -16.18
CA ASN A 29 6.53 -4.99 -15.11
C ASN A 29 5.26 -4.15 -15.15
N GLU A 30 4.75 -3.80 -13.97
CA GLU A 30 3.63 -2.89 -13.81
C GLU A 30 3.94 -1.90 -12.68
N ILE A 31 3.72 -0.62 -12.93
CA ILE A 31 3.65 0.41 -11.88
C ILE A 31 2.19 0.81 -11.72
N LYS A 32 1.74 0.96 -10.46
CA LYS A 32 0.34 1.23 -10.14
C LYS A 32 0.20 2.24 -9.02
N VAL A 33 -0.89 3.02 -9.05
CA VAL A 33 -1.21 4.03 -8.04
C VAL A 33 -2.64 3.82 -7.58
N ASN A 34 -2.88 3.84 -6.26
CA ASN A 34 -4.23 3.78 -5.70
C ASN A 34 -4.85 5.18 -5.68
N ILE A 35 -5.72 5.45 -6.65
CA ILE A 35 -6.37 6.75 -6.77
C ILE A 35 -7.46 6.94 -5.71
N ALA A 36 -8.09 5.88 -5.23
CA ALA A 36 -9.18 5.96 -4.26
C ALA A 36 -8.66 6.48 -2.91
N ASN A 37 -7.54 5.96 -2.42
CA ASN A 37 -6.95 6.40 -1.16
C ASN A 37 -6.44 7.85 -1.20
N THR A 38 -5.94 8.27 -2.36
CA THR A 38 -5.54 9.67 -2.57
C THR A 38 -6.75 10.60 -2.43
N ILE A 39 -7.88 10.24 -3.04
CA ILE A 39 -9.12 11.04 -3.01
C ILE A 39 -9.76 11.04 -1.61
N ILE A 40 -9.86 9.86 -0.99
CA ILE A 40 -10.62 9.68 0.27
C ILE A 40 -9.82 10.17 1.48
N MET A 41 -8.49 10.00 1.47
CA MET A 41 -7.67 10.17 2.67
C MET A 41 -6.45 11.06 2.50
N ALA A 42 -6.18 11.58 1.30
CA ALA A 42 -4.90 12.23 0.98
C ALA A 42 -3.69 11.34 1.31
N SER A 43 -3.84 10.02 1.13
CA SER A 43 -2.78 9.01 1.24
C SER A 43 -2.28 8.65 -0.16
N ALA A 44 -0.97 8.66 -0.37
CA ALA A 44 -0.38 8.25 -1.63
C ALA A 44 0.07 6.79 -1.53
N GLU A 45 -0.38 5.96 -2.44
CA GLU A 45 -0.04 4.54 -2.46
C GLU A 45 0.39 4.12 -3.86
N VAL A 46 1.63 3.65 -3.94
CA VAL A 46 2.32 3.34 -5.20
C VAL A 46 2.85 1.91 -5.11
N GLY A 47 2.55 1.11 -6.12
CA GLY A 47 2.98 -0.27 -6.25
C GLY A 47 3.85 -0.48 -7.48
N TYR A 48 4.79 -1.41 -7.34
CA TYR A 48 5.45 -2.08 -8.45
C TYR A 48 5.10 -3.56 -8.39
N GLU A 49 4.89 -4.16 -9.56
CA GLU A 49 4.59 -5.58 -9.70
C GLU A 49 5.44 -6.18 -10.82
N GLY A 50 6.12 -7.27 -10.50
CA GLY A 50 6.93 -8.05 -11.42
C GLY A 50 6.30 -9.41 -11.69
N PHE A 51 5.96 -9.69 -12.96
CA PHE A 51 5.39 -10.96 -13.39
C PHE A 51 6.48 -12.02 -13.52
N ILE A 52 6.30 -13.12 -12.77
CA ILE A 52 7.18 -14.30 -12.81
C ILE A 52 6.55 -15.45 -13.62
N GLY A 53 5.28 -15.32 -13.98
CA GLY A 53 4.55 -16.19 -14.88
C GLY A 53 3.27 -15.51 -15.35
N THR A 54 2.52 -16.15 -16.26
CA THR A 54 1.27 -15.57 -16.79
C THR A 54 0.22 -15.39 -15.71
N ASN A 55 0.20 -16.27 -14.70
CA ASN A 55 -0.75 -16.25 -13.61
C ASN A 55 -0.14 -15.85 -12.25
N GLN A 56 1.11 -15.39 -12.22
CA GLN A 56 1.86 -15.20 -10.97
C GLN A 56 2.73 -13.95 -11.00
N SER A 57 2.71 -13.17 -9.92
CA SER A 57 3.57 -12.01 -9.77
C SER A 57 3.96 -11.75 -8.32
N ILE A 58 5.02 -10.95 -8.14
CA ILE A 58 5.43 -10.38 -6.86
C ILE A 58 5.19 -8.88 -6.90
N GLU A 59 4.63 -8.32 -5.84
CA GLU A 59 4.40 -6.89 -5.72
C GLU A 59 5.07 -6.29 -4.49
N VAL A 60 5.53 -5.04 -4.65
CA VAL A 60 5.95 -4.17 -3.55
C VAL A 60 5.10 -2.91 -3.60
N VAL A 61 4.46 -2.56 -2.49
CA VAL A 61 3.61 -1.37 -2.39
C VAL A 61 4.10 -0.49 -1.25
N ALA A 62 4.33 0.78 -1.53
CA ALA A 62 4.62 1.80 -0.52
C ALA A 62 3.38 2.67 -0.30
N LEU A 63 3.02 2.87 0.96
CA LEU A 63 1.93 3.75 1.38
C LEU A 63 2.53 4.91 2.18
N ILE A 64 2.31 6.12 1.69
CA ILE A 64 2.73 7.38 2.30
C ILE A 64 1.51 8.04 2.93
N ASN A 65 1.66 8.50 4.18
CA ASN A 65 0.51 8.92 5.00
C ASN A 65 -0.50 7.78 5.17
N ASP A 66 0.02 6.60 5.53
CA ASP A 66 -0.80 5.42 5.80
C ASP A 66 -1.64 5.67 7.04
N ARG A 67 -2.93 5.33 6.98
CA ARG A 67 -3.89 5.53 8.06
C ARG A 67 -4.60 4.20 8.30
N ILE A 68 -4.45 3.68 9.51
CA ILE A 68 -5.08 2.42 9.90
C ILE A 68 -6.59 2.49 9.69
N ASN A 69 -7.19 1.48 9.03
CA ASN A 69 -8.64 1.33 8.90
C ASN A 69 -9.41 2.59 8.44
N PHE A 70 -8.82 3.40 7.56
CA PHE A 70 -9.43 4.64 7.11
C PHE A 70 -9.77 5.67 8.21
N HIS A 71 -9.05 5.64 9.35
CA HIS A 71 -9.28 6.61 10.41
C HIS A 71 -8.99 8.05 9.94
N SER A 72 -9.86 8.99 10.33
CA SER A 72 -9.73 10.39 10.00
C SER A 72 -8.73 11.11 10.92
N GLU A 73 -7.95 12.01 10.34
CA GLU A 73 -7.24 13.06 11.08
C GLU A 73 -8.20 14.23 11.34
N SER A 74 -8.86 14.21 12.49
CA SER A 74 -9.74 15.31 12.94
C SER A 74 -9.31 15.80 14.32
N GLY A 75 -9.39 17.11 14.54
CA GLY A 75 -8.91 17.74 15.77
C GLY A 75 -7.38 17.62 15.91
N SER A 76 -6.92 17.09 17.05
CA SER A 76 -5.49 16.91 17.36
C SER A 76 -4.88 15.62 16.82
N ARG A 77 -5.68 14.74 16.18
CA ARG A 77 -5.24 13.44 15.69
C ARG A 77 -4.36 13.57 14.46
N LYS A 78 -3.14 13.05 14.54
CA LYS A 78 -2.16 13.05 13.44
C LYS A 78 -1.54 11.67 13.26
N PHE A 79 -1.55 11.18 12.04
CA PHE A 79 -0.88 9.97 11.60
C PHE A 79 0.38 10.36 10.83
N ASN A 80 1.53 10.19 11.45
CA ASN A 80 2.83 10.34 10.80
C ASN A 80 3.36 8.96 10.42
N THR A 81 2.53 8.14 9.76
CA THR A 81 2.88 6.75 9.47
C THR A 81 3.02 6.49 7.98
N ASN A 82 3.92 5.57 7.65
CA ASN A 82 4.12 5.06 6.30
C ASN A 82 4.22 3.54 6.40
N SER A 83 4.04 2.85 5.27
CA SER A 83 4.21 1.41 5.27
C SER A 83 4.73 0.88 3.94
N VAL A 84 5.32 -0.31 4.02
CA VAL A 84 5.74 -1.10 2.87
C VAL A 84 5.07 -2.47 2.96
N LYS A 85 4.51 -2.92 1.85
CA LYS A 85 3.87 -4.22 1.68
C LYS A 85 4.63 -5.02 0.63
N LEU A 86 4.88 -6.29 0.92
CA LEU A 86 5.37 -7.28 -0.04
C LEU A 86 4.31 -8.36 -0.20
N GLY A 87 3.84 -8.57 -1.42
CA GLY A 87 2.76 -9.51 -1.73
C GLY A 87 3.10 -10.44 -2.89
N TYR A 88 2.42 -11.58 -2.92
CA TYR A 88 2.43 -12.49 -4.06
C TYR A 88 1.03 -12.55 -4.65
N ASN A 89 0.87 -12.31 -5.95
CA ASN A 89 -0.42 -12.43 -6.61
C ASN A 89 -0.51 -13.76 -7.38
N TYR A 90 -1.62 -14.48 -7.17
CA TYR A 90 -2.03 -15.58 -8.02
C TYR A 90 -3.31 -15.21 -8.77
N TYR A 91 -3.22 -15.13 -10.09
CA TYR A 91 -4.33 -14.82 -10.99
C TYR A 91 -5.05 -16.10 -11.41
N PHE A 92 -6.37 -16.07 -11.37
CA PHE A 92 -7.21 -17.21 -11.76
C PHE A 92 -7.57 -17.20 -13.24
N ASP A 93 -7.32 -16.11 -13.96
CA ASP A 93 -7.41 -16.09 -15.43
C ASP A 93 -6.22 -16.86 -16.03
N THR A 94 -6.53 -17.80 -16.92
CA THR A 94 -5.54 -18.65 -17.60
C THR A 94 -5.24 -18.17 -19.02
N TYR A 95 -5.97 -17.19 -19.54
CA TYR A 95 -5.88 -16.74 -20.93
C TYR A 95 -5.13 -15.41 -21.05
N ASN A 96 -5.32 -14.50 -20.11
CA ASN A 96 -4.70 -13.18 -20.12
C ASN A 96 -3.71 -13.02 -18.97
N ALA A 97 -2.45 -12.71 -19.29
CA ALA A 97 -1.41 -12.60 -18.30
C ALA A 97 -1.73 -11.51 -17.27
N GLY A 98 -1.69 -11.89 -15.99
CA GLY A 98 -1.93 -10.97 -14.88
C GLY A 98 -3.31 -10.29 -14.96
N ALA A 99 -4.36 -10.99 -15.38
CA ALA A 99 -5.71 -10.41 -15.45
C ALA A 99 -6.71 -11.24 -14.65
N GLY A 100 -7.92 -10.70 -14.52
CA GLY A 100 -9.03 -11.37 -13.86
C GLY A 100 -8.95 -11.34 -12.33
N LEU A 101 -9.68 -12.27 -11.72
CA LEU A 101 -9.70 -12.45 -10.27
C LEU A 101 -8.31 -12.89 -9.79
N TYR A 102 -7.86 -12.37 -8.65
CA TYR A 102 -6.62 -12.81 -8.02
C TYR A 102 -6.73 -12.88 -6.50
N ALA A 103 -5.86 -13.69 -5.91
CA ALA A 103 -5.60 -13.73 -4.47
C ALA A 103 -4.19 -13.21 -4.18
N ASN A 104 -4.03 -12.56 -3.04
CA ASN A 104 -2.80 -11.87 -2.64
C ASN A 104 -2.49 -12.12 -1.16
N PRO A 105 -1.81 -13.22 -0.78
CA PRO A 105 -1.14 -13.27 0.52
C PRO A 105 -0.01 -12.24 0.57
N PHE A 106 0.13 -11.56 1.71
CA PHE A 106 1.16 -10.53 1.86
C PHE A 106 1.65 -10.37 3.30
N VAL A 107 2.79 -9.70 3.40
CA VAL A 107 3.32 -9.12 4.64
C VAL A 107 3.40 -7.60 4.48
N LYS A 108 3.22 -6.88 5.58
CA LYS A 108 3.28 -5.42 5.62
C LYS A 108 4.03 -4.98 6.86
N TYR A 109 4.85 -3.95 6.73
CA TYR A 109 5.47 -3.27 7.85
C TYR A 109 5.04 -1.80 7.82
N ARG A 110 4.38 -1.36 8.89
CA ARG A 110 4.09 0.07 9.14
C ARG A 110 5.13 0.60 10.11
N PHE A 111 5.48 1.87 9.92
CA PHE A 111 6.37 2.59 10.81
C PHE A 111 5.97 4.05 10.96
N GLY A 112 6.37 4.65 12.07
CA GLY A 112 6.06 6.03 12.46
C GLY A 112 5.12 6.09 13.65
N ASP A 113 4.41 7.19 13.82
CA ASP A 113 3.68 7.45 15.06
C ASP A 113 2.29 8.02 14.83
N PHE A 114 1.42 7.77 15.81
CA PHE A 114 0.15 8.45 15.97
C PHE A 114 0.21 9.40 17.16
N GLU A 115 -0.24 10.64 16.97
CA GLU A 115 -0.28 11.66 18.00
C GLU A 115 -1.72 12.12 18.24
N GLN A 116 -2.09 12.31 19.51
CA GLN A 116 -3.36 12.90 19.89
C GLN A 116 -3.24 13.65 21.21
N ASP A 117 -3.82 14.86 21.28
CA ASP A 117 -3.93 15.58 22.56
C ASP A 117 -5.01 14.95 23.44
N VAL A 118 -4.63 14.63 24.68
CA VAL A 118 -5.51 14.09 25.72
C VAL A 118 -5.52 14.99 26.95
N VAL A 119 -6.69 15.10 27.59
CA VAL A 119 -6.82 15.80 28.87
C VAL A 119 -6.65 14.77 29.98
N LEU A 120 -5.60 14.95 30.79
CA LEU A 120 -5.30 14.08 31.92
C LEU A 120 -5.80 14.73 33.22
N ASP A 121 -6.42 13.93 34.09
CA ASP A 121 -6.88 14.39 35.39
C ASP A 121 -5.72 14.96 36.21
N GLY A 122 -5.87 16.21 36.68
CA GLY A 122 -4.87 16.91 37.47
C GLY A 122 -3.90 17.81 36.69
N LEU A 123 -4.01 17.87 35.35
CA LEU A 123 -3.23 18.80 34.51
C LEU A 123 -4.11 19.90 33.92
N PRO A 124 -3.67 21.19 33.98
CA PRO A 124 -4.47 22.32 33.47
C PRO A 124 -4.47 22.43 31.93
N ASN A 125 -3.52 21.77 31.26
CA ASN A 125 -3.35 21.82 29.80
C ASN A 125 -3.37 20.41 29.21
N PRO A 126 -3.87 20.22 27.98
CA PRO A 126 -3.77 18.96 27.25
C PRO A 126 -2.32 18.52 27.08
N VAL A 127 -2.10 17.21 27.09
CA VAL A 127 -0.80 16.59 26.81
C VAL A 127 -0.92 15.79 25.52
N THR A 128 0.09 15.88 24.66
CA THR A 128 0.16 15.05 23.45
C THR A 128 0.57 13.63 23.83
N GLU A 129 -0.37 12.70 23.68
CA GLU A 129 -0.13 11.26 23.75
C GLU A 129 0.42 10.79 22.40
N LYS A 130 1.49 9.99 22.43
CA LYS A 130 2.13 9.41 21.25
C LYS A 130 2.03 7.90 21.33
N THR A 131 1.62 7.28 20.25
CA THR A 131 1.53 5.82 20.08
C THR A 131 2.50 5.42 18.97
N ASP A 132 3.42 4.51 19.27
CA ASP A 132 4.29 3.89 18.28
C ASP A 132 3.44 3.01 17.34
N MET A 133 3.53 3.30 16.04
CA MET A 133 2.78 2.61 15.01
C MET A 133 3.63 1.59 14.25
N ASP A 134 4.87 1.36 14.70
CA ASP A 134 5.75 0.31 14.20
C ASP A 134 5.10 -1.06 14.43
N THR A 135 4.73 -1.73 13.33
CA THR A 135 4.16 -3.06 13.42
C THR A 135 4.38 -3.86 12.16
N PHE A 136 4.71 -5.13 12.36
CA PHE A 136 4.62 -6.15 11.33
C PHE A 136 3.17 -6.67 11.22
N MET A 137 2.76 -7.00 10.01
CA MET A 137 1.43 -7.52 9.71
C MET A 137 1.49 -8.63 8.68
N VAL A 138 0.57 -9.57 8.82
CA VAL A 138 0.32 -10.63 7.83
C VAL A 138 -1.13 -10.51 7.38
N GLY A 139 -1.35 -10.63 6.07
CA GLY A 139 -2.69 -10.46 5.52
C GLY A 139 -2.94 -11.25 4.24
N ILE A 140 -4.20 -11.19 3.83
CA ILE A 140 -4.67 -11.71 2.56
C ILE A 140 -5.59 -10.68 1.90
N GLY A 141 -5.38 -10.49 0.61
CA GLY A 141 -6.21 -9.67 -0.25
C GLY A 141 -6.76 -10.45 -1.42
N ALA A 142 -7.75 -9.85 -2.07
CA ALA A 142 -8.27 -10.28 -3.34
C ALA A 142 -8.69 -9.06 -4.16
N GLY A 143 -8.72 -9.21 -5.47
CA GLY A 143 -9.19 -8.17 -6.36
C GLY A 143 -9.48 -8.72 -7.74
N TYR A 144 -9.93 -7.83 -8.62
CA TYR A 144 -10.12 -8.15 -10.03
C TYR A 144 -9.30 -7.16 -10.85
N LYS A 145 -8.50 -7.65 -11.80
CA LYS A 145 -7.63 -6.84 -12.63
C LYS A 145 -8.09 -6.84 -14.08
N TRP A 146 -8.49 -5.68 -14.59
CA TRP A 146 -8.68 -5.46 -16.02
C TRP A 146 -7.37 -5.02 -16.64
N ASN A 147 -6.90 -5.78 -17.62
CA ASN A 147 -5.71 -5.48 -18.40
C ASN A 147 -6.13 -5.10 -19.82
N PHE A 148 -5.87 -3.85 -20.21
CA PHE A 148 -6.22 -3.30 -21.52
C PHE A 148 -4.96 -3.24 -22.39
N ASN A 149 -4.93 -4.10 -23.41
CA ASN A 149 -3.85 -4.20 -24.40
C ASN A 149 -2.47 -4.35 -23.76
N ASP A 150 -2.37 -5.13 -22.69
CA ASP A 150 -1.13 -5.36 -21.94
C ASP A 150 -0.42 -4.11 -21.45
N THR A 151 -1.11 -2.97 -21.42
CA THR A 151 -0.49 -1.67 -21.17
C THR A 151 -1.16 -0.96 -19.99
N PHE A 152 -2.48 -0.78 -20.04
CA PHE A 152 -3.20 -0.02 -19.02
C PHE A 152 -4.00 -0.97 -18.13
N VAL A 153 -3.98 -0.73 -16.83
CA VAL A 153 -4.58 -1.64 -15.85
C VAL A 153 -5.49 -0.89 -14.90
N LEU A 154 -6.67 -1.47 -14.65
CA LEU A 154 -7.60 -1.03 -13.62
C LEU A 154 -7.86 -2.18 -12.66
N ALA A 155 -7.73 -1.96 -11.36
CA ALA A 155 -7.90 -3.04 -10.39
C ALA A 155 -8.51 -2.58 -9.06
N PRO A 156 -9.83 -2.81 -8.84
CA PRO A 156 -10.40 -2.78 -7.51
C PRO A 156 -9.86 -3.93 -6.68
N PHE A 157 -9.65 -3.68 -5.39
CA PHE A 157 -9.17 -4.68 -4.46
C PHE A 157 -9.68 -4.42 -3.04
N ALA A 158 -9.65 -5.49 -2.23
CA ALA A 158 -9.86 -5.43 -0.79
C ALA A 158 -8.94 -6.43 -0.09
N SER A 159 -8.62 -6.16 1.16
CA SER A 159 -7.71 -6.96 1.96
C SER A 159 -8.01 -6.84 3.43
N VAL A 160 -7.61 -7.88 4.16
CA VAL A 160 -7.61 -7.95 5.61
C VAL A 160 -6.22 -8.37 6.08
N ALA A 161 -5.73 -7.71 7.12
CA ALA A 161 -4.46 -8.02 7.76
C ALA A 161 -4.61 -8.06 9.28
N ARG A 162 -3.74 -8.80 9.93
CA ARG A 162 -3.58 -8.78 11.37
C ARG A 162 -2.27 -8.08 11.73
N ASN A 163 -2.35 -7.10 12.61
CA ASN A 163 -1.19 -6.50 13.26
C ASN A 163 -0.88 -7.24 14.57
N PHE A 164 0.39 -7.21 14.97
CA PHE A 164 0.93 -7.98 16.10
C PHE A 164 1.58 -7.06 17.15
N SER A 165 1.26 -5.76 17.12
CA SER A 165 1.74 -4.79 18.11
C SER A 165 0.65 -4.56 19.16
N ASP A 166 0.97 -4.88 20.41
CA ASP A 166 0.05 -4.64 21.53
C ASP A 166 -0.26 -3.15 21.68
N GLU A 167 0.73 -2.27 21.47
CA GLU A 167 0.54 -0.81 21.53
C GLU A 167 -0.44 -0.30 20.46
N VAL A 168 -0.36 -0.84 19.25
CA VAL A 168 -1.35 -0.54 18.19
C VAL A 168 -2.70 -1.17 18.53
N GLY A 169 -2.72 -2.39 19.06
CA GLY A 169 -3.93 -3.14 19.40
C GLY A 169 -4.73 -2.58 20.58
N ASP A 170 -4.06 -1.91 21.52
CA ASP A 170 -4.70 -1.21 22.64
C ASP A 170 -5.38 0.07 22.18
N ARG A 171 -4.81 0.75 21.18
CA ARG A 171 -5.36 2.01 20.65
C ARG A 171 -6.31 1.83 19.47
N PHE A 172 -6.09 0.81 18.65
CA PHE A 172 -6.80 0.53 17.41
C PHE A 172 -7.12 -0.96 17.30
N SER A 173 -7.88 -1.34 16.28
CA SER A 173 -8.15 -2.76 16.01
C SER A 173 -6.87 -3.52 15.59
N ASN A 174 -6.65 -4.70 16.17
CA ASN A 174 -5.64 -5.67 15.73
C ASN A 174 -5.88 -6.21 14.31
N VAL A 175 -7.10 -5.99 13.78
CA VAL A 175 -7.47 -6.32 12.40
C VAL A 175 -7.56 -5.04 11.57
N GLU A 176 -6.86 -5.03 10.44
CA GLU A 176 -6.85 -3.95 9.47
C GLU A 176 -7.57 -4.36 8.19
N PHE A 177 -8.51 -3.54 7.75
CA PHE A 177 -9.17 -3.59 6.46
C PHE A 177 -8.58 -2.51 5.55
N HIS A 178 -8.32 -2.90 4.31
CA HIS A 178 -7.78 -1.99 3.32
C HIS A 178 -8.34 -2.34 1.95
N ALA A 179 -8.91 -1.34 1.27
CA ALA A 179 -9.53 -1.48 -0.03
C ALA A 179 -9.16 -0.28 -0.90
N GLY A 180 -9.28 -0.42 -2.21
CA GLY A 180 -8.92 0.66 -3.10
C GLY A 180 -9.12 0.33 -4.56
N PHE A 181 -8.58 1.22 -5.38
CA PHE A 181 -8.66 1.12 -6.83
C PHE A 181 -7.34 1.54 -7.45
N TYR A 182 -6.61 0.56 -7.98
CA TYR A 182 -5.37 0.82 -8.70
C TYR A 182 -5.63 1.22 -10.14
N VAL A 183 -4.87 2.22 -10.58
CA VAL A 183 -4.62 2.52 -11.99
C VAL A 183 -3.15 2.24 -12.27
N GLY A 184 -2.86 1.42 -13.27
CA GLY A 184 -1.52 0.94 -13.56
C GLY A 184 -1.10 1.06 -15.02
N TYR A 185 0.22 1.03 -15.22
CA TYR A 185 0.88 1.02 -16.51
C TYR A 185 1.91 -0.11 -16.57
N ARG A 186 1.84 -0.91 -17.63
CA ARG A 186 2.69 -2.06 -17.90
C ARG A 186 3.77 -1.77 -18.94
N PHE A 187 4.95 -2.36 -18.76
CA PHE A 187 6.11 -2.17 -19.62
C PHE A 187 7.13 -3.33 -19.56
#